data_AF-A0A7X3YSQ1-F1
#
_entry.id   AF-A0A7X3YSQ1-F1
#
_cell.length_a   1.000
_cell.length_b   1.000
_cell.length_c   1.000
_cell.angle_alpha   90.00
_cell.angle_beta   90.00
_cell.angle_gamma   90.00
#
_symmetry.space_group_name_H-M   'P 1'
#
loop_
_entity.id
_entity.type
_entity.pdbx_description
1 polymer ?
#
loop_
_entity_poly.entity_id
_entity_poly.type
_entity_poly.pdbx_seq_one_letter_code
_entity_poly.pdbx_strand_id
1 'polypeptide(L)' 'MVTVIHDSQLESFVDEAQARINHRDSSDWQEVVLALKLECAILTKDCDFLGTGISTWTRDTIEHGLKRGQGIC' A
#
# COMPACT_ATOMS: atom_id res chain seq x y z
N MET A 1 7.14 17.08 3.09
CA MET A 1 7.29 17.18 1.62
C MET A 1 6.10 16.45 1.02
N VAL A 2 5.34 17.10 0.14
CA VAL A 2 4.19 16.51 -0.54
C VAL A 2 4.55 16.42 -2.02
N THR A 3 4.35 15.26 -2.64
CA THR A 3 4.58 15.05 -4.07
C THR A 3 3.23 14.86 -4.75
N VAL A 4 2.97 15.64 -5.78
CA VAL A 4 1.79 15.46 -6.63
C VAL A 4 2.16 14.50 -7.75
N ILE A 5 1.31 13.49 -7.98
CA ILE A 5 1.45 12.54 -9.09
C ILE A 5 0.25 12.75 -10.00
N HIS A 6 0.51 12.91 -11.29
CA HIS A 6 -0.53 13.05 -12.31
C HIS A 6 -0.94 11.67 -12.84
N ASP A 7 -2.21 11.51 -13.25
CA ASP A 7 -2.76 10.24 -13.75
C ASP A 7 -1.94 9.64 -14.90
N SER A 8 -1.42 10.47 -15.80
CA SER A 8 -0.51 10.03 -16.89
C SER A 8 0.73 9.26 -16.40
N GLN A 9 1.16 9.47 -15.15
CA GLN A 9 2.30 8.77 -14.56
C GLN A 9 1.91 7.42 -13.95
N LEU A 10 0.61 7.14 -13.88
CA LEU A 10 0.00 5.97 -13.25
C LEU A 10 -0.54 4.97 -14.28
N GLU A 11 -0.84 5.41 -15.51
CA GLU A 11 -1.45 4.61 -16.58
C GLU A 11 -0.81 3.23 -16.75
N SER A 12 0.52 3.13 -16.67
CA SER A 12 1.24 1.85 -16.84
C SER A 12 1.03 0.84 -15.71
N PHE A 13 0.45 1.24 -14.58
CA PHE A 13 0.25 0.40 -13.39
C PHE A 13 -1.23 0.07 -13.15
N VAL A 14 -2.16 0.71 -13.88
CA VAL A 14 -3.61 0.60 -13.63
C VAL A 14 -4.09 -0.83 -13.77
N ASP A 15 -3.78 -1.48 -14.89
CA ASP A 15 -4.23 -2.86 -15.16
C ASP A 15 -3.70 -3.85 -14.12
N GLU A 16 -2.43 -3.68 -13.72
CA GLU A 16 -1.81 -4.52 -12.69
C GLU A 16 -2.46 -4.31 -11.32
N ALA A 17 -2.73 -3.06 -10.94
CA ALA A 17 -3.35 -2.75 -9.67
C ALA A 17 -4.79 -3.26 -9.59
N GLN A 18 -5.58 -3.08 -10.65
CA GLN A 18 -6.93 -3.62 -10.75
C GLN A 18 -6.92 -5.15 -10.65
N ALA A 19 -5.97 -5.82 -11.31
CA ALA A 19 -5.80 -7.26 -11.21
C ALA A 19 -5.43 -7.72 -9.80
N ARG A 20 -4.64 -6.92 -9.06
CA ARG A 20 -4.21 -7.23 -7.69
C ARG A 20 -5.31 -7.03 -6.65
N ILE A 21 -6.13 -5.99 -6.77
CA ILE A 21 -7.26 -5.74 -5.85
C ILE A 21 -8.46 -6.67 -6.16
N ASN A 22 -8.65 -7.05 -7.43
CA ASN A 22 -9.60 -8.04 -7.91
C ASN A 22 -11.05 -7.86 -7.35
N HIS A 23 -11.58 -8.85 -6.63
CA HIS A 23 -12.95 -8.88 -6.08
C HIS A 23 -13.09 -8.21 -4.71
N ARG A 24 -12.02 -7.59 -4.19
CA ARG A 24 -12.10 -6.70 -3.01
C ARG A 24 -12.80 -5.40 -3.40
N ASP A 25 -12.83 -4.38 -2.53
CA ASP A 25 -13.34 -3.08 -2.95
C ASP A 25 -12.56 -2.60 -4.18
N SER A 26 -13.19 -2.75 -5.33
CA SER A 26 -12.56 -2.47 -6.62
C SER A 26 -12.48 -0.98 -6.90
N SER A 27 -12.96 -0.14 -5.98
CA SER A 27 -12.81 1.31 -6.02
C SER A 27 -11.53 1.82 -5.35
N ASP A 28 -10.77 0.94 -4.69
CA ASP A 28 -9.52 1.23 -3.97
C ASP A 28 -8.25 0.86 -4.80
N TRP A 29 -8.39 0.73 -6.12
CA TRP A 29 -7.24 0.38 -6.98
C TRP A 29 -6.19 1.50 -7.01
N GLN A 30 -6.57 2.74 -6.72
CA GLN A 30 -5.69 3.91 -6.76
C GLN A 30 -4.54 3.79 -5.76
N GLU A 31 -4.81 3.31 -4.55
CA GLU A 31 -3.84 3.10 -3.48
C GLU A 31 -2.84 2.01 -3.86
N VAL A 32 -3.31 0.95 -4.53
CA VAL A 32 -2.48 -0.12 -5.09
C VAL A 32 -1.57 0.44 -6.19
N VAL A 33 -2.11 1.23 -7.12
CA VAL A 33 -1.34 1.89 -8.17
C VAL A 33 -0.24 2.79 -7.59
N LEU A 34 -0.57 3.60 -6.59
CA LEU A 34 0.40 4.49 -5.95
C LEU A 34 1.52 3.70 -5.25
N ALA A 35 1.16 2.63 -4.53
CA ALA A 35 2.12 1.77 -3.87
C ALA A 35 3.05 1.04 -4.87
N LEU A 36 2.53 0.61 -6.02
CA LEU A 36 3.35 0.06 -7.11
C LEU A 36 4.29 1.12 -7.69
N LYS A 37 3.77 2.32 -7.98
CA LYS A 37 4.54 3.43 -8.57
C LYS A 37 5.66 3.92 -7.65
N LEU A 38 5.39 3.98 -6.35
CA LEU A 38 6.30 4.48 -5.32
C LEU A 38 7.14 3.37 -4.68
N GLU A 39 6.90 2.11 -5.05
CA GLU A 39 7.53 0.92 -4.46
C GLU A 39 7.44 0.92 -2.93
N CYS A 40 6.28 1.32 -2.39
CA CYS A 40 6.08 1.52 -0.96
C CYS A 40 4.96 0.65 -0.39
N ALA A 41 5.04 0.39 0.92
CA ALA A 41 3.98 -0.28 1.65
C ALA A 41 2.78 0.64 1.91
N ILE A 42 1.60 0.07 2.13
CA ILE A 42 0.37 0.81 2.44
C ILE A 42 0.16 0.80 3.96
N LEU A 43 0.00 1.97 4.58
CA LEU A 43 -0.39 2.11 5.98
C LEU A 43 -1.91 2.31 6.06
N THR A 44 -2.64 1.27 6.43
CA THR A 44 -4.10 1.29 6.51
C THR A 44 -4.61 0.28 7.53
N LYS A 45 -5.81 0.51 8.08
CA LYS A 45 -6.54 -0.52 8.84
C LYS A 45 -7.53 -1.30 7.97
N ASP A 46 -7.68 -0.88 6.71
CA ASP A 46 -8.53 -1.55 5.76
C ASP A 46 -7.91 -2.89 5.33
N CYS A 47 -8.72 -3.95 5.39
CA CYS A 47 -8.29 -5.30 5.07
C CYS A 47 -8.40 -5.60 3.56
N ASP A 48 -8.99 -4.72 2.76
CA ASP A 48 -9.21 -4.98 1.34
C ASP A 48 -7.92 -5.04 0.52
N PHE A 49 -6.83 -4.46 1.05
CA PHE A 49 -5.49 -4.53 0.45
C PHE A 49 -4.76 -5.85 0.73
N LEU A 50 -5.30 -6.73 1.59
CA LEU A 50 -4.68 -8.02 1.88
C LEU A 50 -4.78 -8.95 0.67
N GLY A 51 -3.62 -9.47 0.24
CA GLY A 51 -3.53 -10.36 -0.91
C GLY A 51 -3.18 -9.66 -2.23
N THR A 52 -3.06 -8.33 -2.24
CA THR A 52 -2.61 -7.53 -3.41
C THR A 52 -1.13 -7.72 -3.75
N GLY A 53 -0.37 -8.42 -2.90
CA GLY A 53 1.08 -8.56 -3.01
C GLY A 53 1.86 -7.31 -2.56
N ILE A 54 1.18 -6.30 -2.00
CA ILE A 54 1.79 -5.12 -1.39
C ILE A 54 1.78 -5.31 0.13
N SER A 55 2.88 -4.92 0.79
CA SER A 55 2.93 -4.97 2.25
C SER A 55 1.96 -3.95 2.85
N THR A 56 1.12 -4.41 3.79
CA THR A 56 0.16 -3.57 4.51
C THR A 56 0.54 -3.49 5.98
N TRP A 57 0.58 -2.28 6.52
CA TRP A 57 0.86 -2.01 7.93
C TRP A 57 -0.32 -1.32 8.57
N THR A 58 -0.48 -1.54 9.88
CA THR A 58 -1.32 -0.69 10.73
C THR A 58 -0.41 0.11 11.65
N ARG A 59 -0.96 1.16 12.27
CA ARG A 59 -0.23 1.85 13.35
C ARG A 59 0.22 0.88 14.44
N ASP A 60 -0.63 -0.08 14.79
CA ASP A 60 -0.36 -1.09 15.82
C ASP A 60 0.82 -2.00 15.44
N THR A 61 0.93 -2.44 14.16
CA THR A 61 2.05 -3.26 13.72
C THR A 61 3.36 -2.48 13.70
N ILE A 62 3.33 -1.20 13.33
CA ILE A 62 4.49 -0.30 13.40
C ILE A 62 4.94 -0.09 14.85
N GLU A 63 4.02 0.25 15.75
CA GLU A 63 4.33 0.45 17.17
C GLU A 63 4.90 -0.81 17.81
N HIS A 64 4.33 -1.98 17.48
CA HIS A 64 4.83 -3.26 17.95
C HIS A 64 6.24 -3.55 17.41
N GLY A 65 6.49 -3.30 16.12
CA GLY A 65 7.82 -3.46 15.51
C GLY A 65 8.87 -2.57 16.15
N LEU A 66 8.53 -1.31 16.42
CA LEU A 66 9.44 -0.35 17.06
C LEU A 66 9.83 -0.79 18.48
N LYS A 67 8.87 -1.28 19.27
CA LYS A 67 9.14 -1.82 20.62
C LYS A 67 10.06 -3.04 20.60
N ARG A 68 9.95 -3.91 19.59
CA ARG A 68 10.84 -5.07 19.43
C ARG A 68 12.27 -4.66 19.05
N GLY A 69 12.42 -3.65 18.19
CA GLY A 69 13.73 -3.13 17.79
C GLY A 69 14.50 -2.43 18.91
N GLN A 70 13.80 -1.92 19.93
CA GLN A 70 14.39 -1.26 21.10
C GLN A 70 14.97 -2.22 22.16
N GLY A 71 14.85 -3.54 21.96
CA GLY A 71 15.40 -4.57 22.87
C GLY A 71 16.74 -5.15 22.43
N ILE A 72 17.41 -4.57 21.43
CA ILE A 72 18.70 -5.03 20.89
C ILE A 72 19.76 -3.97 21.24
N CYS A 73 20.24 -4.01 22.49
CA CYS A 73 21.47 -3.37 22.94
C CYS A 73 22.20 -4.34 23.85
#